data_AF-A0A833JAG3-F1
#
_entry.id   AF-A0A833JAG3-F1
#
_cell.length_a   1.000
_cell.length_b   1.000
_cell.length_c   1.000
_cell.angle_alpha   90.00
_cell.angle_beta   90.00
_cell.angle_gamma   90.00
#
_symmetry.space_group_name_H-M   'P 1'
#
loop_
_entity.id
_entity.type
_entity.pdbx_description
1 polymer ?
#
loop_
_entity_poly.entity_id
_entity_poly.type
_entity_poly.pdbx_seq_one_letter_code
_entity_poly.pdbx_strand_id
1 'polypeptide(L)'
;MKFYMIIFVQILLSACASEKQKKTSINDFVNIDIILNSYNQSISKKEYLVEGIYGDTCTGHKVGEKWIAYSEKKSTIHSLKMRKNNFDCTLEIKKIVMLVNGKKNEYELNDFSNKAELSFRFFPSEFIKFSKLNRNERNFDANIYIKYFLNLNDLNSMVLKVIVSNIKNYDHLVSDTLLNYKKINFTRNPTVVNGLKSTFVYRIYSFGKSIYLATNTREKRDRLGGLFHSNDFPNKPFKNLSTIRNHDVRIMAISGEYILLVCKGKNGGVFYSKDRENFERTTDPLLDREDIHNIVADGNTIYIATENDGLYYTTEGIRGKFKKIISLNERYIKGLHISQGKIFATGEKNLYYSNDFTSGVFIKNNFEFNDKYLNEIAVIDNNIFVGGENGLYISTNGPDKEFLDVQNMVGNGKQIYGLFVYEKNLYAAVLCSFCSDDNNLKKQIDGLYYAKQEDQFKFKKIMSITNLMGISVSGGKVFLGTSYGLQYLTAE
;
A
#
# COMPACT_ATOMS: atom_id res chain seq x y z
N MET A 1 24.41 -30.24 -10.37
CA MET A 1 23.07 -29.61 -10.29
C MET A 1 22.68 -29.50 -8.82
N LYS A 2 22.63 -28.29 -8.26
CA LYS A 2 22.24 -28.09 -6.84
C LYS A 2 20.71 -28.05 -6.78
N PHE A 3 20.11 -28.92 -5.96
CA PHE A 3 18.68 -28.89 -5.69
C PHE A 3 18.45 -28.05 -4.43
N TYR A 4 17.54 -27.08 -4.52
CA TYR A 4 17.11 -26.27 -3.38
C TYR A 4 15.69 -26.67 -2.99
N MET A 5 15.47 -26.85 -1.69
CA MET A 5 14.18 -27.24 -1.14
C MET A 5 13.75 -26.20 -0.10
N ILE A 6 12.52 -25.71 -0.23
CA ILE A 6 11.92 -24.76 0.70
C ILE A 6 10.90 -25.56 1.52
N ILE A 7 11.09 -25.61 2.85
CA ILE A 7 10.15 -26.23 3.79
C ILE A 7 9.35 -25.10 4.45
N PHE A 8 8.03 -25.19 4.38
CA PHE A 8 7.15 -24.33 5.16
C PHE A 8 6.59 -25.11 6.34
N VAL A 9 6.72 -24.53 7.53
CA VAL A 9 6.10 -25.03 8.75
C VAL A 9 4.99 -24.04 9.12
N GLN A 10 3.74 -24.50 9.07
CA GLN A 10 2.58 -23.72 9.46
C GLN A 10 1.97 -24.35 10.71
N ILE A 11 1.72 -23.56 11.74
CA ILE A 11 1.08 -24.02 12.98
C ILE A 11 -0.35 -23.47 12.99
N LEU A 12 -1.33 -24.35 13.08
CA LEU A 12 -2.75 -24.02 13.17
C LEU A 12 -3.28 -24.46 14.53
N LEU A 13 -4.06 -23.58 15.16
CA LEU A 13 -4.84 -23.91 16.35
C LEU A 13 -6.27 -24.18 15.90
N SER A 14 -6.72 -25.44 16.01
CA SER A 14 -8.08 -25.82 15.69
C SER A 14 -8.83 -26.15 16.98
N ALA A 15 -9.73 -25.27 17.40
CA ALA A 15 -10.72 -25.56 18.44
C ALA A 15 -12.06 -25.85 17.76
N CYS A 16 -12.35 -27.12 17.47
CA CYS A 16 -13.70 -27.51 17.08
C CYS A 16 -14.57 -27.66 18.33
N ALA A 17 -15.29 -26.60 18.71
CA ALA A 17 -16.42 -26.74 19.62
C ALA A 17 -17.65 -27.13 18.78
N SER A 18 -18.06 -28.40 18.82
CA SER A 18 -19.37 -28.78 18.31
C SER A 18 -20.44 -28.16 19.22
N GLU A 19 -21.42 -27.50 18.62
CA GLU A 19 -22.48 -26.72 19.25
C GLU A 19 -23.50 -27.62 19.99
N LYS A 20 -23.06 -28.27 21.07
CA LYS A 20 -23.91 -28.81 22.16
C LYS A 20 -23.11 -28.70 23.45
N GLN A 21 -23.32 -27.61 24.20
CA GLN A 21 -22.73 -27.41 25.52
C GLN A 21 -23.13 -28.55 26.48
N LYS A 22 -22.19 -29.45 26.74
CA LYS A 22 -22.09 -30.17 28.01
C LYS A 22 -20.85 -29.65 28.74
N LYS A 23 -20.95 -29.47 30.06
CA LYS A 23 -19.85 -29.06 30.96
C LYS A 23 -18.57 -29.79 30.56
N THR A 24 -17.63 -29.05 29.96
CA THR A 24 -16.31 -29.54 29.58
C THR A 24 -15.56 -29.91 30.85
N SER A 25 -15.04 -31.13 30.90
CA SER A 25 -14.25 -31.61 32.03
C SER A 25 -12.89 -30.92 32.03
N ILE A 26 -12.23 -30.78 33.19
CA ILE A 26 -10.86 -30.24 33.30
C ILE A 26 -9.82 -31.04 32.48
N ASN A 27 -10.20 -32.20 31.93
CA ASN A 27 -9.32 -33.08 31.15
C ASN A 27 -9.45 -32.94 29.63
N ASP A 28 -10.15 -31.93 29.12
CA ASP A 28 -10.34 -31.80 27.67
C ASP A 28 -9.02 -31.40 26.97
N PHE A 29 -8.75 -32.00 25.81
CA PHE A 29 -7.56 -31.74 25.01
C PHE A 29 -7.90 -30.84 23.80
N VAL A 30 -6.98 -29.95 23.44
CA VAL A 30 -6.95 -29.14 22.22
C VAL A 30 -5.89 -29.73 21.29
N ASN A 31 -6.20 -29.86 20.00
CA ASN A 31 -5.23 -30.28 19.01
C ASN A 31 -4.53 -29.05 18.42
N ILE A 32 -3.20 -29.07 18.41
CA ILE A 32 -2.39 -28.12 17.64
C ILE A 32 -1.91 -28.84 16.39
N ASP A 33 -2.31 -28.34 15.24
CA ASP A 33 -2.01 -28.92 13.95
C ASP A 33 -0.76 -28.26 13.36
N ILE A 34 0.34 -29.02 13.24
CA ILE A 34 1.54 -28.61 12.52
C ILE A 34 1.42 -29.11 11.09
N ILE A 35 1.24 -28.20 10.15
CA ILE A 35 1.25 -28.49 8.72
C ILE A 35 2.65 -28.28 8.16
N LEU A 36 3.20 -29.32 7.54
CA LEU A 36 4.48 -29.26 6.84
C LEU A 36 4.26 -29.33 5.34
N ASN A 37 4.59 -28.27 4.61
CA ASN A 37 4.43 -28.19 3.16
C ASN A 37 5.78 -28.22 2.43
N SER A 38 5.87 -29.04 1.38
CA SER A 38 7.01 -29.10 0.45
C SER A 38 6.56 -28.69 -0.95
N TYR A 39 7.23 -27.70 -1.54
CA TYR A 39 6.90 -27.17 -2.86
C TYR A 39 7.71 -27.76 -4.02
N ASN A 40 8.63 -28.68 -3.74
CA ASN A 40 9.46 -29.25 -4.81
C ASN A 40 8.75 -30.43 -5.49
N GLN A 41 8.50 -30.31 -6.80
CA GLN A 41 7.75 -31.31 -7.57
C GLN A 41 8.55 -32.58 -7.87
N SER A 42 9.88 -32.56 -7.76
CA SER A 42 10.77 -33.66 -8.14
C SER A 42 11.13 -34.61 -6.99
N ILE A 43 10.60 -34.39 -5.78
CA ILE A 43 10.83 -35.29 -4.65
C ILE A 43 9.79 -36.41 -4.73
N SER A 44 10.22 -37.59 -5.18
CA SER A 44 9.40 -38.80 -5.11
C SER A 44 8.96 -39.04 -3.66
N LYS A 45 7.70 -39.41 -3.47
CA LYS A 45 7.05 -39.70 -2.16
C LYS A 45 8.05 -40.34 -1.17
N LYS A 46 8.10 -39.76 0.05
CA LYS A 46 8.90 -40.12 1.25
C LYS A 46 10.20 -39.32 1.40
N GLU A 47 10.61 -38.77 2.54
CA GLU A 47 10.11 -38.72 3.92
C GLU A 47 10.94 -37.58 4.58
N TYR A 48 10.30 -36.55 5.13
CA TYR A 48 11.00 -35.65 6.05
C TYR A 48 10.42 -35.78 7.45
N LEU A 49 11.33 -35.83 8.42
CA LEU A 49 11.09 -36.00 9.84
C LEU A 49 11.50 -34.71 10.54
N VAL A 50 10.56 -34.07 11.22
CA VAL A 50 10.85 -32.92 12.09
C VAL A 50 10.83 -33.44 13.52
N GLU A 51 11.94 -33.26 14.22
CA GLU A 51 12.08 -33.60 15.63
C GLU A 51 12.24 -32.32 16.45
N GLY A 52 11.39 -32.18 17.46
CA GLY A 52 11.45 -31.11 18.43
C GLY A 52 11.41 -31.64 19.84
N ILE A 53 11.53 -30.72 20.80
CA ILE A 53 11.32 -31.00 22.22
C ILE A 53 10.22 -30.11 22.78
N TYR A 54 9.55 -30.61 23.80
CA TYR A 54 8.64 -29.82 24.63
C TYR A 54 9.43 -28.95 25.60
N GLY A 55 9.06 -27.68 25.69
CA GLY A 55 9.59 -26.72 26.65
C GLY A 55 9.05 -26.94 28.07
N ASP A 56 9.48 -26.07 28.99
CA ASP A 56 9.20 -26.17 30.42
C ASP A 56 7.74 -25.92 30.82
N THR A 57 6.99 -25.28 29.95
CA THR A 57 5.58 -24.90 30.16
C THR A 57 4.57 -25.91 29.59
N CYS A 58 5.01 -27.06 29.08
CA CYS A 58 4.13 -28.04 28.44
C CYS A 58 3.62 -29.12 29.41
N THR A 59 2.68 -28.76 30.29
CA THR A 59 1.95 -29.68 31.19
C THR A 59 1.48 -30.97 30.51
N GLY A 60 1.96 -32.13 30.99
CA GLY A 60 1.67 -33.46 30.45
C GLY A 60 2.82 -34.12 29.69
N HIS A 61 3.86 -33.35 29.38
CA HIS A 61 5.12 -33.82 28.81
C HIS A 61 6.28 -33.37 29.71
N LYS A 62 7.37 -34.13 29.75
CA LYS A 62 8.59 -33.71 30.46
C LYS A 62 9.33 -32.66 29.64
N VAL A 63 9.92 -31.68 30.31
CA VAL A 63 10.82 -30.71 29.65
C VAL A 63 11.93 -31.47 28.94
N GLY A 64 12.14 -31.21 27.65
CA GLY A 64 13.10 -31.94 26.82
C GLY A 64 12.57 -33.25 26.23
N GLU A 65 11.33 -33.65 26.51
CA GLU A 65 10.70 -34.80 25.86
C GLU A 65 10.56 -34.54 24.36
N LYS A 66 10.96 -35.53 23.55
CA LYS A 66 11.02 -35.41 22.10
C LYS A 66 9.65 -35.66 21.47
N TRP A 67 9.29 -34.87 20.48
CA TRP A 67 8.18 -35.15 19.57
C TRP A 67 8.71 -35.25 18.14
N ILE A 68 8.03 -36.08 17.33
CA ILE A 68 8.44 -36.38 15.96
C ILE A 68 7.23 -36.27 15.03
N ALA A 69 7.39 -35.51 13.94
CA ALA A 69 6.39 -35.35 12.88
C ALA A 69 6.93 -35.89 11.55
N TYR A 70 6.17 -36.78 10.89
CA TYR A 70 6.54 -37.47 9.65
C TYR A 70 5.73 -36.98 8.46
N SER A 71 6.34 -36.46 7.41
CA SER A 71 5.58 -36.13 6.20
C SER A 71 5.56 -37.26 5.18
N GLU A 72 4.37 -37.80 4.92
CA GLU A 72 4.15 -38.85 3.91
C GLU A 72 3.73 -38.27 2.54
N LYS A 73 3.30 -37.00 2.50
CA LYS A 73 2.75 -36.32 1.30
C LYS A 73 3.33 -34.90 1.15
N LYS A 74 3.01 -34.23 0.03
CA LYS A 74 3.41 -32.83 -0.23
C LYS A 74 2.97 -31.85 0.88
N SER A 75 1.89 -32.20 1.58
CA SER A 75 1.39 -31.51 2.76
C SER A 75 0.95 -32.58 3.75
N THR A 76 1.46 -32.52 4.98
CA THR A 76 1.05 -33.43 6.06
C THR A 76 0.75 -32.61 7.30
N ILE A 77 -0.38 -32.91 7.95
CA ILE A 77 -0.84 -32.28 9.19
C ILE A 77 -0.52 -33.22 10.34
N HIS A 78 0.20 -32.73 11.34
CA HIS A 78 0.49 -33.44 12.60
C HIS A 78 -0.22 -32.76 13.75
N SER A 79 -1.18 -33.45 14.35
CA SER A 79 -1.92 -32.95 15.50
C SER A 79 -1.21 -33.32 16.80
N LEU A 80 -0.68 -32.33 17.51
CA LEU A 80 -0.20 -32.46 18.88
C LEU A 80 -1.38 -32.25 19.83
N LYS A 81 -1.63 -33.20 20.73
CA LYS A 81 -2.66 -33.09 21.76
C LYS A 81 -2.12 -32.32 22.96
N MET A 82 -2.76 -31.22 23.32
CA MET A 82 -2.45 -30.44 24.51
C MET A 82 -3.66 -30.32 25.43
N ARG A 83 -3.48 -30.17 26.75
CA ARG A 83 -4.62 -29.95 27.66
C ARG A 83 -5.14 -28.52 27.53
N LYS A 84 -6.47 -28.36 27.61
CA LYS A 84 -7.20 -27.09 27.37
C LYS A 84 -6.78 -25.93 28.27
N ASN A 85 -6.14 -26.16 29.41
CA ASN A 85 -5.73 -25.10 30.34
C ASN A 85 -4.23 -24.75 30.25
N ASN A 86 -3.55 -25.19 29.20
CA ASN A 86 -2.10 -25.16 29.09
C ASN A 86 -1.65 -24.21 27.97
N PHE A 87 -2.03 -22.94 28.09
CA PHE A 87 -1.91 -21.95 27.01
C PHE A 87 -0.49 -21.41 26.79
N ASP A 88 0.45 -21.72 27.69
CA ASP A 88 1.81 -21.18 27.65
C ASP A 88 2.88 -22.17 27.16
N CYS A 89 2.49 -23.34 26.61
CA CYS A 89 3.45 -24.37 26.16
C CYS A 89 4.35 -23.86 25.03
N THR A 90 5.67 -23.97 25.24
CA THR A 90 6.68 -23.64 24.23
C THR A 90 7.12 -24.92 23.52
N LEU A 91 7.01 -24.95 22.19
CA LEU A 91 7.56 -26.03 21.37
C LEU A 91 8.85 -25.57 20.71
N GLU A 92 9.91 -26.37 20.83
CA GLU A 92 11.20 -26.07 20.23
C GLU A 92 11.55 -27.10 19.16
N ILE A 93 11.94 -26.67 17.96
CA ILE A 93 12.42 -27.57 16.91
C ILE A 93 13.94 -27.66 17.05
N LYS A 94 14.47 -28.86 17.30
CA LYS A 94 15.91 -29.08 17.48
C LYS A 94 16.58 -29.62 16.22
N LYS A 95 15.84 -30.44 15.46
CA LYS A 95 16.43 -31.24 14.40
C LYS A 95 15.46 -31.46 13.26
N ILE A 96 15.94 -31.23 12.05
CA ILE A 96 15.21 -31.59 10.83
C ILE A 96 16.00 -32.69 10.16
N VAL A 97 15.34 -33.81 9.88
CA VAL A 97 15.92 -34.96 9.20
C VAL A 97 15.24 -35.13 7.86
N MET A 98 16.03 -35.15 6.79
CA MET A 98 15.55 -35.32 5.43
C MET A 98 16.12 -36.59 4.82
N LEU A 99 15.24 -37.48 4.38
CA LEU A 99 15.63 -38.63 3.58
C LEU A 99 15.60 -38.23 2.11
N VAL A 100 16.77 -38.11 1.49
CA VAL A 100 16.91 -37.81 0.06
C VAL A 100 17.50 -39.03 -0.62
N ASN A 101 16.72 -39.67 -1.50
CA ASN A 101 17.11 -40.90 -2.21
C ASN A 101 17.58 -42.02 -1.25
N GLY A 102 16.88 -42.21 -0.14
CA GLY A 102 17.20 -43.23 0.87
C GLY A 102 18.39 -42.89 1.77
N LYS A 103 19.07 -41.75 1.58
CA LYS A 103 20.13 -41.27 2.48
C LYS A 103 19.57 -40.28 3.50
N LYS A 104 19.84 -40.53 4.78
CA LYS A 104 19.47 -39.68 5.92
C LYS A 104 20.41 -38.48 5.99
N ASN A 105 19.86 -37.28 5.82
CA ASN A 105 20.55 -36.01 6.01
C ASN A 105 19.97 -35.36 7.26
N GLU A 106 20.80 -35.08 8.26
CA GLU A 106 20.38 -34.50 9.53
C GLU A 106 20.87 -33.07 9.63
N TYR A 107 19.98 -32.17 10.03
CA TYR A 107 20.26 -30.76 10.24
C TYR A 107 19.95 -30.44 11.70
N GLU A 108 20.99 -30.26 12.50
CA GLU A 108 20.87 -29.82 13.89
C GLU A 108 20.87 -28.29 13.97
N LEU A 109 19.91 -27.75 14.71
CA LEU A 109 19.77 -26.32 14.94
C LEU A 109 20.50 -25.98 16.25
N ASN A 110 21.82 -25.82 16.19
CA ASN A 110 22.64 -25.57 17.38
C ASN A 110 23.03 -24.07 17.51
N ASP A 111 22.93 -23.56 18.74
CA ASP A 111 23.49 -22.31 19.33
C ASP A 111 22.47 -21.22 19.74
N PHE A 112 22.53 -20.79 21.02
CA PHE A 112 21.43 -20.20 21.82
C PHE A 112 21.67 -18.76 22.31
N SER A 113 22.51 -17.97 21.64
CA SER A 113 22.86 -16.63 22.14
C SER A 113 21.87 -15.52 21.76
N ASN A 114 20.97 -15.72 20.78
CA ASN A 114 20.01 -14.71 20.36
C ASN A 114 18.58 -15.24 20.35
N LYS A 115 17.85 -15.01 21.45
CA LYS A 115 16.41 -15.27 21.56
C LYS A 115 15.65 -14.13 20.90
N ALA A 116 14.87 -14.41 19.86
CA ALA A 116 13.81 -13.50 19.41
C ALA A 116 12.51 -13.86 20.12
N GLU A 117 11.97 -12.91 20.90
CA GLU A 117 10.71 -13.06 21.62
C GLU A 117 9.55 -12.55 20.75
N LEU A 118 8.68 -13.45 20.32
CA LEU A 118 7.40 -13.10 19.70
C LEU A 118 6.31 -13.10 20.78
N SER A 119 5.89 -11.90 21.20
CA SER A 119 4.68 -11.70 22.00
C SER A 119 3.58 -11.17 21.08
N PHE A 120 2.43 -11.85 21.07
CA PHE A 120 1.29 -11.43 20.27
C PHE A 120 0.39 -10.53 21.15
N ARG A 121 0.27 -9.25 20.79
CA ARG A 121 -0.88 -8.42 21.19
C ARG A 121 -1.77 -8.21 19.96
N PHE A 122 -3.06 -8.36 20.17
CA PHE A 122 -4.07 -8.36 19.11
C PHE A 122 -4.09 -7.03 18.35
N PHE A 123 -3.84 -7.08 17.04
CA PHE A 123 -4.27 -6.07 16.08
C PHE A 123 -4.94 -6.80 14.91
N PRO A 124 -6.21 -6.52 14.60
CA PRO A 124 -6.87 -7.14 13.46
C PRO A 124 -6.26 -6.55 12.20
N SER A 125 -5.70 -7.42 11.36
CA SER A 125 -5.20 -7.17 10.01
C SER A 125 -3.95 -6.33 9.82
N GLU A 126 -2.77 -6.82 10.24
CA GLU A 126 -1.52 -6.50 9.54
C GLU A 126 -0.58 -7.71 9.47
N PHE A 127 0.07 -7.88 8.31
CA PHE A 127 1.20 -8.80 8.15
C PHE A 127 2.48 -8.07 8.57
N ILE A 128 3.19 -8.57 9.58
CA ILE A 128 4.49 -8.01 9.97
C ILE A 128 5.56 -8.54 9.01
N LYS A 129 6.22 -7.64 8.29
CA LYS A 129 7.34 -7.94 7.39
C LYS A 129 8.64 -7.42 8.00
N PHE A 130 9.63 -8.29 8.18
CA PHE A 130 10.98 -7.87 8.59
C PHE A 130 11.73 -7.28 7.39
N SER A 131 12.40 -6.15 7.60
CA SER A 131 13.25 -5.51 6.60
C SER A 131 14.74 -5.67 6.94
N LYS A 132 15.51 -5.88 5.87
CA LYS A 132 16.93 -6.19 5.77
C LYS A 132 17.86 -5.12 6.39
N LEU A 133 18.90 -5.55 7.12
CA LEU A 133 20.10 -4.74 7.39
C LEU A 133 21.20 -5.09 6.35
N ASN A 134 21.78 -4.07 5.71
CA ASN A 134 22.90 -4.16 4.74
C ASN A 134 24.17 -4.77 5.40
N ARG A 135 25.14 -5.41 4.73
CA ARG A 135 25.62 -5.43 3.34
C ARG A 135 26.43 -6.73 3.12
N ASN A 136 26.57 -7.14 1.86
CA ASN A 136 27.58 -8.05 1.30
C ASN A 136 27.62 -9.49 1.81
N GLU A 137 26.77 -10.34 1.25
CA GLU A 137 27.10 -11.66 0.64
C GLU A 137 25.80 -12.38 0.23
N ARG A 138 25.89 -13.23 -0.80
CA ARG A 138 24.75 -14.01 -1.31
C ARG A 138 24.37 -15.07 -0.26
N ASN A 139 23.17 -15.00 0.33
CA ASN A 139 22.39 -16.17 0.76
C ASN A 139 20.92 -15.84 1.14
N PHE A 140 20.15 -16.92 1.15
CA PHE A 140 18.71 -17.13 0.99
C PHE A 140 17.75 -16.41 1.96
N ASP A 141 16.58 -16.06 1.43
CA ASP A 141 15.38 -15.74 2.20
C ASP A 141 14.78 -17.02 2.81
N ALA A 142 14.87 -17.20 4.13
CA ALA A 142 13.97 -18.06 4.87
C ALA A 142 12.87 -17.18 5.46
N ASN A 143 11.77 -17.02 4.72
CA ASN A 143 10.59 -16.32 5.23
C ASN A 143 9.64 -17.33 5.87
N ILE A 144 9.41 -17.20 7.18
CA ILE A 144 8.37 -17.93 7.89
C ILE A 144 7.11 -17.06 7.86
N TYR A 145 6.05 -17.54 7.22
CA TYR A 145 4.76 -16.88 7.19
C TYR A 145 3.77 -17.66 8.05
N ILE A 146 3.19 -17.00 9.06
CA ILE A 146 2.12 -17.57 9.87
C ILE A 146 0.81 -16.93 9.43
N LYS A 147 -0.12 -17.75 8.93
CA LYS A 147 -1.48 -17.33 8.60
C LYS A 147 -2.45 -18.07 9.52
N TYR A 148 -3.23 -17.33 10.29
CA TYR A 148 -4.25 -17.86 11.19
C TYR A 148 -5.64 -17.35 10.79
N PHE A 149 -6.68 -18.11 11.15
CA PHE A 149 -8.08 -17.69 11.06
C PHE A 149 -8.71 -17.88 12.43
N LEU A 150 -9.38 -16.86 12.95
CA LEU A 150 -10.07 -16.89 14.24
C LEU A 150 -11.56 -16.65 14.04
N ASN A 151 -12.37 -17.42 14.75
CA ASN A 151 -13.77 -17.11 14.94
C ASN A 151 -13.88 -16.16 16.14
N LEU A 152 -14.45 -14.98 15.92
CA LEU A 152 -14.39 -13.82 16.83
C LEU A 152 -15.09 -14.02 18.19
N ASN A 153 -15.82 -15.11 18.37
CA ASN A 153 -16.70 -15.30 19.52
C ASN A 153 -16.06 -16.00 20.74
N ASP A 154 -14.81 -16.48 20.67
CA ASP A 154 -14.25 -17.39 21.70
C ASP A 154 -12.91 -16.97 22.34
N LEU A 155 -12.48 -15.70 22.30
CA LEU A 155 -11.14 -15.36 22.81
C LEU A 155 -11.10 -14.17 23.79
N ASN A 156 -10.95 -14.50 25.08
CA ASN A 156 -10.20 -13.69 26.04
C ASN A 156 -8.81 -14.32 26.22
N SER A 157 -7.79 -13.63 25.67
CA SER A 157 -6.34 -13.83 25.84
C SER A 157 -5.74 -15.21 25.53
N MET A 158 -5.08 -15.33 24.38
CA MET A 158 -4.15 -16.42 24.07
C MET A 158 -2.87 -15.82 23.45
N VAL A 159 -1.69 -16.27 23.89
CA VAL A 159 -0.39 -15.86 23.34
C VAL A 159 0.37 -17.13 22.93
N LEU A 160 0.61 -17.33 21.64
CA LEU A 160 1.42 -18.45 21.14
C LEU A 160 2.85 -17.95 20.93
N LYS A 161 3.89 -18.59 21.48
CA LYS A 161 5.29 -18.17 21.31
C LYS A 161 6.05 -19.16 20.44
N VAL A 162 6.61 -18.71 19.31
CA VAL A 162 7.40 -19.54 18.38
C VAL A 162 8.79 -18.92 18.23
N ILE A 163 9.85 -19.69 18.45
CA ILE A 163 11.25 -19.25 18.41
C ILE A 163 11.99 -20.03 17.33
N VAL A 164 12.73 -19.34 16.44
CA VAL A 164 13.56 -19.97 15.39
C VAL A 164 14.95 -19.32 15.35
N SER A 165 16.02 -20.12 15.32
CA SER A 165 17.44 -19.69 15.37
C SER A 165 18.23 -20.08 14.09
N ASN A 166 19.37 -19.40 13.85
CA ASN A 166 20.00 -19.13 12.54
C ASN A 166 21.09 -20.15 12.07
N ILE A 167 21.44 -20.15 10.76
CA ILE A 167 22.37 -21.08 10.06
C ILE A 167 23.66 -20.34 9.59
N LYS A 168 24.86 -20.92 9.76
CA LYS A 168 26.18 -20.33 9.40
C LYS A 168 26.66 -20.66 7.96
N ASN A 169 27.43 -19.74 7.35
CA ASN A 169 27.96 -19.77 5.97
C ASN A 169 29.41 -20.33 5.85
N TYR A 170 29.75 -20.84 4.66
CA TYR A 170 31.12 -21.05 4.13
C TYR A 170 31.25 -20.40 2.73
N ASP A 171 32.43 -19.84 2.44
CA ASP A 171 32.79 -19.07 1.23
C ASP A 171 32.96 -19.90 -0.06
N HIS A 172 32.63 -19.30 -1.23
CA HIS A 172 33.49 -19.18 -2.43
C HIS A 172 32.77 -18.65 -3.72
N LEU A 173 33.62 -18.16 -4.64
CA LEU A 173 33.51 -17.39 -5.90
C LEU A 173 32.40 -17.65 -6.97
N VAL A 174 32.02 -16.53 -7.62
CA VAL A 174 31.74 -16.20 -9.06
C VAL A 174 30.78 -17.08 -9.90
N SER A 175 29.72 -16.45 -10.45
CA SER A 175 29.55 -16.09 -11.88
C SER A 175 28.12 -15.63 -12.19
N ASP A 176 27.98 -14.88 -13.28
CA ASP A 176 26.76 -14.29 -13.83
C ASP A 176 25.67 -15.31 -14.21
N THR A 177 24.41 -14.95 -14.00
CA THR A 177 23.28 -15.52 -14.73
C THR A 177 22.10 -14.54 -14.78
N LEU A 178 21.62 -14.30 -16.01
CA LEU A 178 20.44 -13.51 -16.33
C LEU A 178 19.19 -14.06 -15.62
N LEU A 179 18.50 -13.20 -14.88
CA LEU A 179 17.15 -13.45 -14.39
C LEU A 179 16.14 -13.15 -15.50
N ASN A 180 15.35 -14.16 -15.86
CA ASN A 180 14.17 -14.03 -16.70
C ASN A 180 13.08 -13.24 -15.95
N TYR A 181 12.85 -11.99 -16.35
CA TYR A 181 11.78 -11.17 -15.78
C TYR A 181 10.49 -11.30 -16.59
N LYS A 182 9.36 -11.49 -15.89
CA LYS A 182 8.02 -11.30 -16.46
C LYS A 182 7.82 -9.79 -16.67
N LYS A 183 8.18 -9.32 -17.87
CA LYS A 183 7.95 -7.96 -18.32
C LYS A 183 6.44 -7.69 -18.25
N ILE A 184 6.02 -6.77 -17.37
CA ILE A 184 4.65 -6.26 -17.40
C ILE A 184 4.53 -5.47 -18.69
N ASN A 185 3.90 -6.07 -19.69
CA ASN A 185 3.59 -5.38 -20.93
C ASN A 185 2.21 -4.74 -20.73
N PHE A 186 2.14 -3.43 -20.90
CA PHE A 186 0.85 -2.78 -21.05
C PHE A 186 0.40 -2.96 -22.49
N THR A 187 -0.88 -3.29 -22.69
CA THR A 187 -1.51 -3.18 -24.01
C THR A 187 -1.30 -1.77 -24.54
N ARG A 188 -0.56 -1.62 -25.66
CA ARG A 188 -0.18 -0.31 -26.20
C ARG A 188 -1.37 0.57 -26.61
N ASN A 189 -2.52 -0.04 -26.85
CA ASN A 189 -3.74 0.67 -27.24
C ASN A 189 -4.66 0.80 -26.03
N PRO A 190 -4.85 2.00 -25.48
CA PRO A 190 -5.79 2.21 -24.38
C PRO A 190 -7.22 1.90 -24.84
N THR A 191 -7.99 1.25 -23.97
CA THR A 191 -9.42 1.02 -24.25
C THR A 191 -10.22 2.26 -23.88
N VAL A 192 -10.91 2.86 -24.85
CA VAL A 192 -11.80 4.02 -24.62
C VAL A 192 -13.10 3.55 -24.00
N VAL A 193 -13.52 4.19 -22.91
CA VAL A 193 -14.77 3.86 -22.22
C VAL A 193 -15.95 4.57 -22.87
N ASN A 194 -16.76 3.82 -23.60
CA ASN A 194 -18.02 4.32 -24.17
C ASN A 194 -19.07 4.53 -23.06
N GLY A 195 -19.90 5.56 -23.19
CA GLY A 195 -21.03 5.82 -22.30
C GLY A 195 -20.81 6.88 -21.21
N LEU A 196 -19.60 7.45 -21.10
CA LEU A 196 -19.39 8.68 -20.34
C LEU A 196 -19.90 9.85 -21.20
N LYS A 197 -20.97 10.53 -20.75
CA LYS A 197 -21.53 11.69 -21.46
C LYS A 197 -20.57 12.89 -21.49
N SER A 198 -19.64 12.96 -20.54
CA SER A 198 -18.59 13.96 -20.48
C SER A 198 -17.28 13.33 -20.94
N THR A 199 -16.64 13.93 -21.93
CA THR A 199 -15.31 13.55 -22.43
C THR A 199 -14.19 14.07 -21.54
N PHE A 200 -14.43 15.02 -20.64
CA PHE A 200 -13.35 15.62 -19.85
C PHE A 200 -13.21 14.96 -18.46
N VAL A 201 -12.40 13.90 -18.35
CA VAL A 201 -12.07 13.22 -17.07
C VAL A 201 -10.75 13.75 -16.54
N TYR A 202 -10.77 14.54 -15.47
CA TYR A 202 -9.56 15.23 -15.01
C TYR A 202 -8.97 14.66 -13.71
N ARG A 203 -9.73 13.92 -12.93
CA ARG A 203 -9.20 13.13 -11.80
C ARG A 203 -9.87 11.77 -11.73
N ILE A 204 -9.12 10.79 -11.25
CA ILE A 204 -9.57 9.41 -11.07
C ILE A 204 -9.14 8.97 -9.68
N TYR A 205 -10.06 8.39 -8.93
CA TYR A 205 -9.80 7.87 -7.59
C TYR A 205 -10.20 6.41 -7.53
N SER A 206 -9.36 5.58 -6.94
CA SER A 206 -9.64 4.17 -6.73
C SER A 206 -9.59 3.84 -5.25
N PHE A 207 -10.68 3.27 -4.74
CA PHE A 207 -10.82 2.85 -3.35
C PHE A 207 -11.28 1.39 -3.30
N GLY A 208 -10.31 0.48 -3.23
CA GLY A 208 -10.56 -0.94 -3.45
C GLY A 208 -11.10 -1.19 -4.86
N LYS A 209 -12.28 -1.80 -4.97
CA LYS A 209 -12.97 -2.05 -6.25
C LYS A 209 -13.73 -0.84 -6.80
N SER A 210 -13.97 0.19 -5.97
CA SER A 210 -14.67 1.39 -6.41
C SER A 210 -13.74 2.30 -7.19
N ILE A 211 -14.21 2.78 -8.33
CA ILE A 211 -13.54 3.78 -9.17
C ILE A 211 -14.46 4.98 -9.30
N TYR A 212 -13.90 6.16 -9.05
CA TYR A 212 -14.57 7.45 -9.18
C TYR A 212 -13.88 8.28 -10.25
N LEU A 213 -14.67 8.92 -11.12
CA LEU A 213 -14.19 9.84 -12.14
C LEU A 213 -14.78 11.22 -11.85
N ALA A 214 -13.90 12.20 -11.63
CA ALA A 214 -14.29 13.60 -11.59
C ALA A 214 -14.26 14.17 -13.02
N THR A 215 -15.37 14.75 -13.45
CA THR A 215 -15.48 15.37 -14.77
C THR A 215 -15.79 16.85 -14.68
N ASN A 216 -15.24 17.62 -15.63
CA ASN A 216 -15.31 19.07 -15.61
C ASN A 216 -16.71 19.55 -16.03
N THR A 217 -17.23 20.57 -15.35
CA THR A 217 -18.54 21.20 -15.63
C THR A 217 -18.47 22.35 -16.64
N ARG A 218 -17.27 22.78 -17.05
CA ARG A 218 -17.04 23.99 -17.87
C ARG A 218 -17.52 23.91 -19.32
N GLU A 219 -17.95 22.75 -19.82
CA GLU A 219 -18.54 22.66 -21.16
C GLU A 219 -19.93 23.33 -21.15
N LYS A 220 -19.95 24.57 -21.67
CA LYS A 220 -21.01 25.57 -21.53
C LYS A 220 -22.41 25.16 -22.00
N ARG A 221 -22.59 24.01 -22.65
CA ARG A 221 -23.89 23.63 -23.23
C ARG A 221 -24.72 22.69 -22.37
N ASP A 222 -24.10 21.77 -21.60
CA ASP A 222 -24.90 20.74 -20.92
C ASP A 222 -24.64 20.57 -19.40
N ARG A 223 -23.69 21.30 -18.79
CA ARG A 223 -23.37 21.21 -17.33
C ARG A 223 -23.21 19.76 -16.79
N LEU A 224 -22.96 18.76 -17.65
CA LEU A 224 -22.95 17.33 -17.27
C LEU A 224 -21.74 16.87 -16.45
N GLY A 225 -20.98 17.81 -15.88
CA GLY A 225 -19.89 17.50 -14.97
C GLY A 225 -20.38 16.95 -13.62
N GLY A 226 -19.46 16.45 -12.82
CA GLY A 226 -19.75 15.88 -11.51
C GLY A 226 -18.89 14.67 -11.19
N LEU A 227 -19.43 13.78 -10.36
CA LEU A 227 -18.77 12.55 -9.94
C LEU A 227 -19.47 11.33 -10.56
N PHE A 228 -18.69 10.50 -11.23
CA PHE A 228 -19.13 9.24 -11.80
C PHE A 228 -18.51 8.09 -11.02
N HIS A 229 -19.27 7.04 -10.74
CA HIS A 229 -18.83 5.91 -9.92
C HIS A 229 -19.16 4.56 -10.56
N SER A 230 -18.24 3.61 -10.43
CA SER A 230 -18.47 2.19 -10.70
C SER A 230 -17.74 1.33 -9.66
N ASN A 231 -18.33 0.20 -9.28
CA ASN A 231 -17.74 -0.77 -8.35
C ASN A 231 -17.31 -2.09 -9.02
N ASP A 232 -17.51 -2.19 -10.34
CA ASP A 232 -17.29 -3.41 -11.12
C ASP A 232 -16.94 -3.05 -12.57
N PHE A 233 -16.10 -2.03 -12.76
CA PHE A 233 -15.62 -1.66 -14.08
C PHE A 233 -14.59 -2.69 -14.58
N PRO A 234 -14.65 -3.19 -15.83
CA PRO A 234 -15.48 -2.71 -16.95
C PRO A 234 -16.85 -3.37 -17.13
N ASN A 235 -17.24 -4.31 -16.25
CA ASN A 235 -18.49 -5.07 -16.39
C ASN A 235 -19.74 -4.20 -16.17
N LYS A 236 -19.64 -3.16 -15.34
CA LYS A 236 -20.72 -2.19 -15.10
C LYS A 236 -20.33 -0.78 -15.52
N PRO A 237 -21.25 -0.06 -16.21
CA PRO A 237 -21.00 1.32 -16.61
C PRO A 237 -20.91 2.23 -15.39
N PHE A 238 -20.34 3.42 -15.59
CA PHE A 238 -20.31 4.45 -14.57
C PHE A 238 -21.70 5.09 -14.39
N LYS A 239 -22.13 5.25 -13.13
CA LYS A 239 -23.32 6.00 -12.73
C LYS A 239 -22.92 7.43 -12.34
N ASN A 240 -23.62 8.44 -12.85
CA ASN A 240 -23.47 9.83 -12.39
C ASN A 240 -24.19 9.99 -11.04
N LEU A 241 -23.46 10.42 -10.01
CA LEU A 241 -23.99 10.60 -8.66
C LEU A 241 -24.76 11.91 -8.56
N SER A 242 -26.08 11.81 -8.35
CA SER A 242 -27.00 12.95 -8.39
C SER A 242 -26.70 14.02 -7.35
N THR A 243 -26.21 13.65 -6.17
CA THR A 243 -25.89 14.59 -5.09
C THR A 243 -24.72 15.53 -5.43
N ILE A 244 -23.83 15.10 -6.33
CA ILE A 244 -22.63 15.86 -6.76
C ILE A 244 -22.75 16.29 -8.23
N ARG A 245 -23.95 16.20 -8.80
CA ARG A 245 -24.19 16.66 -10.17
C ARG A 245 -23.93 18.17 -10.26
N ASN A 246 -23.30 18.60 -11.35
CA ASN A 246 -22.92 20.00 -11.60
C ASN A 246 -21.84 20.57 -10.67
N HIS A 247 -21.23 19.77 -9.81
CA HIS A 247 -20.11 20.20 -8.97
C HIS A 247 -18.77 19.86 -9.64
N ASP A 248 -17.80 20.74 -9.49
CA ASP A 248 -16.45 20.56 -10.02
C ASP A 248 -15.56 19.89 -8.95
N VAL A 249 -15.53 18.55 -8.93
CA VAL A 249 -14.86 17.74 -7.89
C VAL A 249 -13.34 17.75 -8.01
N ARG A 250 -12.68 18.59 -7.23
CA ARG A 250 -11.24 18.84 -7.30
C ARG A 250 -10.39 17.73 -6.69
N ILE A 251 -10.83 17.20 -5.56
CA ILE A 251 -10.08 16.20 -4.82
C ILE A 251 -10.98 15.29 -3.98
N MET A 252 -10.53 14.06 -3.77
CA MET A 252 -11.18 13.08 -2.88
C MET A 252 -10.19 12.54 -1.86
N ALA A 253 -10.66 12.27 -0.65
CA ALA A 253 -9.92 11.59 0.41
C ALA A 253 -10.82 10.60 1.17
N ILE A 254 -10.23 9.70 1.95
CA ILE A 254 -10.95 8.84 2.88
C ILE A 254 -10.60 9.30 4.30
N SER A 255 -11.62 9.52 5.13
CA SER A 255 -11.47 9.78 6.56
C SER A 255 -12.38 8.84 7.34
N GLY A 256 -11.79 7.87 8.04
CA GLY A 256 -12.51 6.82 8.74
C GLY A 256 -13.45 6.06 7.80
N GLU A 257 -14.75 6.10 8.06
CA GLU A 257 -15.79 5.47 7.24
C GLU A 257 -16.32 6.36 6.09
N TYR A 258 -15.84 7.60 5.99
CA TYR A 258 -16.35 8.58 5.04
C TYR A 258 -15.42 8.76 3.84
N ILE A 259 -16.01 8.89 2.65
CA ILE A 259 -15.36 9.49 1.49
C ILE A 259 -15.64 10.98 1.54
N LEU A 260 -14.60 11.80 1.41
CA LEU A 260 -14.66 13.25 1.36
C LEU A 260 -14.40 13.72 -0.07
N LEU A 261 -15.10 14.77 -0.50
CA LEU A 261 -14.90 15.46 -1.77
C LEU A 261 -14.71 16.94 -1.50
N VAL A 262 -13.82 17.58 -2.24
CA VAL A 262 -13.80 19.05 -2.37
C VAL A 262 -14.37 19.41 -3.72
N CYS A 263 -15.34 20.31 -3.72
CA CYS A 263 -15.97 20.84 -4.93
C CYS A 263 -15.67 22.34 -5.08
N LYS A 264 -15.43 22.81 -6.31
CA LYS A 264 -15.26 24.24 -6.63
C LYS A 264 -16.51 24.82 -7.30
N GLY A 265 -16.70 26.13 -7.18
CA GLY A 265 -17.73 26.92 -7.87
C GLY A 265 -18.87 27.39 -6.96
N LYS A 266 -19.92 27.96 -7.55
CA LYS A 266 -21.12 28.41 -6.84
C LYS A 266 -21.75 27.23 -6.11
N ASN A 267 -21.67 27.23 -4.78
CA ASN A 267 -22.00 26.11 -3.88
C ASN A 267 -20.92 25.01 -3.74
N GLY A 268 -19.64 25.39 -3.88
CA GLY A 268 -18.48 24.52 -3.64
C GLY A 268 -18.31 24.12 -2.16
N GLY A 269 -17.11 23.73 -1.76
CA GLY A 269 -16.82 23.32 -0.39
C GLY A 269 -16.68 21.81 -0.24
N VAL A 270 -16.77 21.32 1.00
CA VAL A 270 -16.55 19.91 1.31
C VAL A 270 -17.86 19.13 1.33
N PHE A 271 -17.85 17.97 0.70
CA PHE A 271 -18.93 16.99 0.72
C PHE A 271 -18.42 15.68 1.30
N TYR A 272 -19.28 14.89 1.91
CA TYR A 272 -18.91 13.61 2.50
C TYR A 272 -19.99 12.55 2.32
N SER A 273 -19.59 11.29 2.27
CA SER A 273 -20.51 10.15 2.12
C SER A 273 -20.01 8.94 2.88
N LYS A 274 -20.91 8.28 3.62
CA LYS A 274 -20.65 7.01 4.31
C LYS A 274 -20.97 5.79 3.43
N ASP A 275 -22.02 5.89 2.62
CA ASP A 275 -22.48 4.83 1.71
C ASP A 275 -21.80 4.88 0.32
N ARG A 276 -20.97 5.89 0.11
CA ARG A 276 -20.15 6.13 -1.10
C ARG A 276 -20.94 6.52 -2.35
N GLU A 277 -22.24 6.76 -2.22
CA GLU A 277 -23.11 7.18 -3.33
C GLU A 277 -23.85 8.48 -3.03
N ASN A 278 -24.32 8.66 -1.79
CA ASN A 278 -25.08 9.82 -1.35
C ASN A 278 -24.15 10.74 -0.56
N PHE A 279 -23.88 11.91 -1.13
CA PHE A 279 -23.00 12.90 -0.52
C PHE A 279 -23.80 14.04 0.12
N GLU A 280 -23.39 14.40 1.32
CA GLU A 280 -23.90 15.54 2.09
C GLU A 280 -22.84 16.64 2.13
N ARG A 281 -23.26 17.90 2.07
CA ARG A 281 -22.35 19.04 2.20
C ARG A 281 -22.06 19.31 3.68
N THR A 282 -20.85 19.70 4.00
CA THR A 282 -20.52 20.13 5.38
C THR A 282 -21.23 21.43 5.72
N THR A 283 -21.57 21.62 6.99
CA THR A 283 -22.17 22.87 7.50
C THR A 283 -21.16 23.78 8.19
N ASP A 284 -19.89 23.37 8.31
CA ASP A 284 -18.84 24.21 8.91
C ASP A 284 -18.57 25.41 7.97
N PRO A 285 -18.72 26.67 8.44
CA PRO A 285 -18.48 27.86 7.61
C PRO A 285 -17.06 27.99 7.05
N LEU A 286 -16.06 27.34 7.68
CA LEU A 286 -14.69 27.29 7.16
C LEU A 286 -14.57 26.37 5.93
N LEU A 287 -15.48 25.40 5.83
CA LEU A 287 -15.52 24.41 4.74
C LEU A 287 -16.57 24.73 3.68
N ASP A 288 -17.47 25.67 3.98
CA ASP A 288 -18.44 26.25 3.05
C ASP A 288 -17.80 27.36 2.20
N ARG A 289 -16.65 27.08 1.60
CA ARG A 289 -15.87 28.04 0.82
C ARG A 289 -15.59 27.53 -0.59
N GLU A 290 -15.60 28.44 -1.55
CA GLU A 290 -15.34 28.13 -2.96
C GLU A 290 -13.85 27.97 -3.29
N ASP A 291 -12.97 28.24 -2.32
CA ASP A 291 -11.52 28.36 -2.49
C ASP A 291 -10.74 27.16 -1.90
N ILE A 292 -11.41 26.07 -1.53
CA ILE A 292 -10.72 24.86 -1.08
C ILE A 292 -10.03 24.19 -2.28
N HIS A 293 -8.73 23.93 -2.13
CA HIS A 293 -7.88 23.42 -3.20
C HIS A 293 -7.48 21.95 -2.99
N ASN A 294 -7.22 21.55 -1.76
CA ASN A 294 -6.71 20.21 -1.44
C ASN A 294 -7.30 19.69 -0.12
N ILE A 295 -7.40 18.37 0.01
CA ILE A 295 -7.79 17.67 1.23
C ILE A 295 -7.00 16.38 1.34
N VAL A 296 -6.52 16.08 2.54
CA VAL A 296 -5.92 14.79 2.87
C VAL A 296 -6.40 14.37 4.26
N ALA A 297 -6.48 13.07 4.49
CA ALA A 297 -6.94 12.53 5.75
C ALA A 297 -6.20 11.24 6.13
N ASP A 298 -6.05 11.04 7.43
CA ASP A 298 -5.54 9.81 8.05
C ASP A 298 -6.40 9.51 9.29
N GLY A 299 -7.17 8.41 9.22
CA GLY A 299 -8.23 8.13 10.18
C GLY A 299 -9.22 9.30 10.30
N ASN A 300 -9.37 9.84 11.50
CA ASN A 300 -10.24 10.99 11.79
C ASN A 300 -9.53 12.34 11.64
N THR A 301 -8.22 12.34 11.39
CA THR A 301 -7.48 13.58 11.20
C THR A 301 -7.61 14.03 9.74
N ILE A 302 -8.08 15.26 9.53
CA ILE A 302 -8.32 15.84 8.21
C ILE A 302 -7.57 17.16 8.12
N TYR A 303 -6.88 17.35 6.99
CA TYR A 303 -6.22 18.60 6.62
C TYR A 303 -6.82 19.15 5.34
N ILE A 304 -7.09 20.45 5.32
CA ILE A 304 -7.74 21.14 4.21
C ILE A 304 -6.94 22.38 3.85
N ALA A 305 -6.49 22.43 2.61
CA ALA A 305 -5.80 23.59 2.04
C ALA A 305 -6.79 24.48 1.29
N THR A 306 -6.70 25.78 1.56
CA THR A 306 -7.47 26.82 0.86
C THR A 306 -6.54 27.65 -0.02
N GLU A 307 -7.09 28.25 -1.08
CA GLU A 307 -6.36 29.01 -2.09
C GLU A 307 -5.85 30.36 -1.55
N ASN A 308 -6.45 30.90 -0.46
CA ASN A 308 -6.06 32.20 0.08
C ASN A 308 -5.97 32.29 1.62
N ASP A 309 -6.45 31.30 2.36
CA ASP A 309 -6.56 31.36 3.82
C ASP A 309 -5.68 30.31 4.54
N GLY A 310 -4.77 29.68 3.80
CA GLY A 310 -3.79 28.73 4.31
C GLY A 310 -4.36 27.32 4.57
N LEU A 311 -3.88 26.68 5.64
CA LEU A 311 -4.17 25.29 5.98
C LEU A 311 -5.05 25.20 7.24
N TYR A 312 -6.04 24.31 7.21
CA TYR A 312 -6.92 23.99 8.34
C TYR A 312 -6.81 22.52 8.69
N TYR A 313 -7.08 22.16 9.94
CA TYR A 313 -7.14 20.77 10.35
C TYR A 313 -8.15 20.50 11.45
N THR A 314 -8.53 19.24 11.59
CA THR A 314 -9.26 18.70 12.73
C THR A 314 -8.81 17.26 13.00
N THR A 315 -8.95 16.80 14.23
CA THR A 315 -8.69 15.40 14.66
C THR A 315 -9.99 14.67 15.01
N GLU A 316 -11.13 15.34 14.86
CA GLU A 316 -12.46 14.86 15.27
C GLU A 316 -13.29 14.35 14.08
N GLY A 317 -12.65 14.15 12.92
CA GLY A 317 -13.31 13.74 11.67
C GLY A 317 -14.05 14.88 11.00
N ILE A 318 -14.81 14.56 9.94
CA ILE A 318 -15.45 15.58 9.08
C ILE A 318 -16.52 16.42 9.78
N ARG A 319 -17.04 15.94 10.92
CA ARG A 319 -17.99 16.66 11.77
C ARG A 319 -17.31 17.42 12.91
N GLY A 320 -15.99 17.33 13.00
CA GLY A 320 -15.16 18.02 13.97
C GLY A 320 -15.04 19.51 13.71
N LYS A 321 -14.60 20.26 14.72
CA LYS A 321 -14.28 21.68 14.55
C LYS A 321 -12.93 21.83 13.86
N PHE A 322 -12.87 22.62 12.78
CA PHE A 322 -11.61 22.92 12.09
C PHE A 322 -10.87 24.09 12.75
N LYS A 323 -9.54 23.98 12.81
CA LYS A 323 -8.61 24.99 13.34
C LYS A 323 -7.66 25.42 12.24
N LYS A 324 -7.42 26.73 12.12
CA LYS A 324 -6.44 27.29 11.19
C LYS A 324 -5.01 27.05 11.71
N ILE A 325 -4.11 26.69 10.80
CA ILE A 325 -2.68 26.53 11.05
C ILE A 325 -1.98 27.83 10.69
N ILE A 326 -1.46 28.52 11.71
CA ILE A 326 -0.90 29.88 11.56
C ILE A 326 0.57 29.83 11.09
N SER A 327 1.27 28.70 11.28
CA SER A 327 2.71 28.61 10.98
C SER A 327 3.06 28.61 9.49
N LEU A 328 2.07 28.39 8.61
CA LEU A 328 2.24 28.44 7.16
C LEU A 328 1.78 29.80 6.65
N ASN A 329 2.69 30.77 6.53
CA ASN A 329 2.41 32.07 5.92
C ASN A 329 2.41 32.02 4.38
N GLU A 330 1.86 30.93 3.83
CA GLU A 330 1.73 30.68 2.40
C GLU A 330 0.27 30.84 2.02
N ARG A 331 0.01 31.64 0.99
CA ARG A 331 -1.35 31.86 0.51
C ARG A 331 -1.85 30.68 -0.31
N TYR A 332 -0.97 30.06 -1.08
CA TYR A 332 -1.33 29.04 -2.05
C TYR A 332 -0.73 27.68 -1.70
N ILE A 333 -1.46 26.87 -0.92
CA ILE A 333 -1.12 25.46 -0.72
C ILE A 333 -1.83 24.62 -1.79
N LYS A 334 -1.05 24.02 -2.70
CA LYS A 334 -1.58 23.28 -3.85
C LYS A 334 -1.65 21.77 -3.62
N GLY A 335 -0.60 21.21 -3.04
CA GLY A 335 -0.49 19.77 -2.76
C GLY A 335 -0.50 19.50 -1.28
N LEU A 336 -1.22 18.46 -0.88
CA LEU A 336 -1.12 17.85 0.45
C LEU A 336 -0.88 16.35 0.30
N HIS A 337 -0.06 15.80 1.17
CA HIS A 337 0.18 14.36 1.22
C HIS A 337 0.44 13.90 2.64
N ILE A 338 -0.07 12.72 2.99
CA ILE A 338 0.19 12.07 4.27
C ILE A 338 0.96 10.78 4.01
N SER A 339 2.07 10.60 4.70
CA SER A 339 2.82 9.34 4.67
C SER A 339 3.65 9.18 5.95
N GLN A 340 3.63 7.97 6.53
CA GLN A 340 4.50 7.57 7.64
C GLN A 340 4.51 8.52 8.86
N GLY A 341 3.34 8.93 9.36
CA GLY A 341 3.33 9.84 10.52
C GLY A 341 3.50 11.32 10.16
N LYS A 342 3.75 11.64 8.89
CA LYS A 342 4.11 12.98 8.42
C LYS A 342 3.09 13.54 7.45
N ILE A 343 3.04 14.87 7.42
CA ILE A 343 2.26 15.63 6.45
C ILE A 343 3.22 16.45 5.62
N PHE A 344 2.97 16.50 4.32
CA PHE A 344 3.68 17.32 3.38
C PHE A 344 2.70 18.30 2.75
N ALA A 345 3.14 19.54 2.55
CA ALA A 345 2.38 20.58 1.90
C ALA A 345 3.25 21.31 0.89
N THR A 346 2.78 21.48 -0.35
CA THR A 346 3.46 22.29 -1.36
C THR A 346 2.83 23.66 -1.48
N GLY A 347 3.66 24.69 -1.35
CA GLY A 347 3.32 26.09 -1.58
C GLY A 347 3.65 26.56 -3.00
N GLU A 348 3.82 27.87 -3.18
CA GLU A 348 4.29 28.42 -4.46
C GLU A 348 5.69 27.89 -4.81
N LYS A 349 6.69 28.11 -3.95
CA LYS A 349 8.08 27.70 -4.23
C LYS A 349 8.68 26.78 -3.19
N ASN A 350 7.87 26.35 -2.23
CA ASN A 350 8.37 25.79 -0.98
C ASN A 350 7.66 24.46 -0.69
N LEU A 351 8.43 23.48 -0.25
CA LEU A 351 7.91 22.28 0.39
C LEU A 351 7.91 22.51 1.90
N TYR A 352 6.80 22.17 2.55
CA TYR A 352 6.67 22.15 4.00
C TYR A 352 6.36 20.75 4.46
N TYR A 353 6.78 20.43 5.67
CA TYR A 353 6.42 19.17 6.29
C TYR A 353 6.21 19.30 7.80
N SER A 354 5.38 18.43 8.36
CA SER A 354 5.24 18.25 9.80
C SER A 354 5.64 16.83 10.18
N ASN A 355 6.36 16.69 11.31
CA ASN A 355 6.75 15.38 11.86
C ASN A 355 5.67 14.77 12.74
N ASP A 356 4.54 15.46 12.92
CA ASP A 356 3.38 14.95 13.62
C ASP A 356 2.08 15.40 12.92
N PHE A 357 0.98 14.74 13.26
CA PHE A 357 -0.34 15.01 12.68
C PHE A 357 -1.20 15.97 13.51
N THR A 358 -0.66 16.60 14.56
CA THR A 358 -1.52 17.24 15.57
C THR A 358 -1.00 18.57 16.09
N SER A 359 0.30 18.86 15.99
CA SER A 359 0.87 20.12 16.45
C SER A 359 0.42 21.30 15.59
N GLY A 360 0.15 21.04 14.30
CA GLY A 360 -0.03 22.10 13.31
C GLY A 360 1.25 22.89 13.04
N VAL A 361 2.42 22.40 13.45
CA VAL A 361 3.71 23.04 13.20
C VAL A 361 4.31 22.48 11.92
N PHE A 362 4.66 23.35 10.98
CA PHE A 362 5.30 22.98 9.73
C PHE A 362 6.71 23.55 9.64
N ILE A 363 7.63 22.72 9.15
CA ILE A 363 9.01 23.06 8.85
C ILE A 363 9.11 23.27 7.34
N LYS A 364 9.68 24.40 6.94
CA LYS A 364 10.02 24.68 5.55
C LYS A 364 11.28 23.90 5.16
N ASN A 365 11.25 23.20 4.04
CA ASN A 365 12.45 22.64 3.42
C ASN A 365 13.29 23.77 2.80
N ASN A 366 14.61 23.68 2.95
CA ASN A 366 15.54 24.73 2.53
C ASN A 366 15.99 24.63 1.05
N PHE A 367 15.46 23.68 0.29
CA PHE A 367 15.76 23.56 -1.12
C PHE A 367 15.06 24.65 -1.93
N GLU A 368 15.80 25.29 -2.83
CA GLU A 368 15.27 26.31 -3.72
C GLU A 368 14.75 25.65 -5.00
N PHE A 369 13.45 25.40 -5.04
CA PHE A 369 12.81 24.85 -6.24
C PHE A 369 12.81 25.90 -7.36
N ASN A 370 13.26 25.53 -8.56
CA ASN A 370 13.21 26.38 -9.74
C ASN A 370 11.82 26.36 -10.39
N ASP A 371 10.78 26.45 -9.57
CA ASP A 371 9.39 26.41 -9.97
C ASP A 371 8.64 27.61 -9.43
N LYS A 372 7.60 28.05 -10.15
CA LYS A 372 6.68 29.06 -9.62
C LYS A 372 5.64 28.42 -8.70
N TYR A 373 5.25 27.19 -9.00
CA TYR A 373 4.28 26.41 -8.24
C TYR A 373 4.69 24.94 -8.15
N LEU A 374 4.64 24.40 -6.94
CA LEU A 374 4.74 22.96 -6.69
C LEU A 374 3.34 22.37 -6.60
N ASN A 375 2.99 21.46 -7.50
CA ASN A 375 1.62 21.01 -7.72
C ASN A 375 1.29 19.70 -6.99
N GLU A 376 2.21 18.74 -7.00
CA GLU A 376 1.93 17.35 -6.58
C GLU A 376 3.03 16.79 -5.68
N ILE A 377 2.66 15.90 -4.77
CA ILE A 377 3.58 15.23 -3.86
C ILE A 377 3.26 13.73 -3.84
N ALA A 378 4.30 12.91 -3.90
CA ALA A 378 4.20 11.48 -3.66
C ALA A 378 5.35 11.03 -2.76
N VAL A 379 5.09 10.06 -1.88
CA VAL A 379 6.11 9.50 -0.98
C VAL A 379 6.14 7.99 -1.10
N ILE A 380 7.33 7.42 -1.31
CA ILE A 380 7.59 5.97 -1.34
C ILE A 380 8.74 5.67 -0.39
N ASP A 381 8.42 5.05 0.74
CA ASP A 381 9.34 4.88 1.86
C ASP A 381 9.94 6.26 2.27
N ASN A 382 11.27 6.41 2.25
CA ASN A 382 11.93 7.69 2.56
C ASN A 382 12.09 8.61 1.34
N ASN A 383 11.62 8.20 0.17
CA ASN A 383 11.78 8.97 -1.06
C ASN A 383 10.57 9.90 -1.25
N ILE A 384 10.85 11.18 -1.47
CA ILE A 384 9.84 12.22 -1.68
C ILE A 384 9.97 12.72 -3.10
N PHE A 385 8.84 12.72 -3.80
CA PHE A 385 8.72 13.18 -5.17
C PHE A 385 7.84 14.42 -5.18
N VAL A 386 8.34 15.50 -5.76
CA VAL A 386 7.61 16.76 -5.87
C VAL A 386 7.50 17.12 -7.35
N GLY A 387 6.27 17.22 -7.83
CA GLY A 387 5.96 17.65 -9.18
C GLY A 387 5.67 19.15 -9.24
N GLY A 388 6.37 19.89 -10.09
CA GLY A 388 6.20 21.32 -10.33
C GLY A 388 5.77 21.66 -11.76
N GLU A 389 5.84 22.93 -12.13
CA GLU A 389 5.58 23.42 -13.50
C GLU A 389 6.73 23.08 -14.47
N ASN A 390 7.94 22.99 -13.94
CA ASN A 390 9.16 22.74 -14.68
C ASN A 390 9.64 21.31 -14.54
N GLY A 391 8.95 20.41 -13.84
CA GLY A 391 9.25 18.98 -13.84
C GLY A 391 9.20 18.32 -12.47
N LEU A 392 10.09 17.36 -12.25
CA LEU A 392 10.07 16.49 -11.08
C LEU A 392 11.36 16.68 -10.26
N TYR A 393 11.19 16.76 -8.95
CA TYR A 393 12.28 16.73 -7.97
C TYR A 393 12.17 15.49 -7.10
N ILE A 394 13.32 14.93 -6.70
CA ILE A 394 13.38 13.75 -5.83
C ILE A 394 14.32 13.99 -4.66
N SER A 395 13.87 13.75 -3.44
CA SER A 395 14.76 13.52 -2.31
C SER A 395 14.73 12.05 -1.91
N THR A 396 15.90 11.43 -1.74
CA THR A 396 16.04 10.02 -1.34
C THR A 396 16.28 9.83 0.16
N ASN A 397 16.43 10.94 0.89
CA ASN A 397 16.89 10.95 2.28
C ASN A 397 15.95 11.71 3.23
N GLY A 398 14.70 11.94 2.82
CA GLY A 398 13.69 12.62 3.63
C GLY A 398 13.52 14.13 3.34
N PRO A 399 12.57 14.79 4.03
CA PRO A 399 12.10 16.12 3.66
C PRO A 399 12.98 17.28 4.13
N ASP A 400 13.96 17.05 4.99
CA ASP A 400 14.93 18.04 5.45
C ASP A 400 16.21 18.05 4.60
N LYS A 401 16.29 17.17 3.60
CA LYS A 401 17.46 17.00 2.75
C LYS A 401 17.30 17.69 1.41
N GLU A 402 18.41 17.70 0.68
CA GLU A 402 18.46 18.19 -0.70
C GLU A 402 17.55 17.36 -1.60
N PHE A 403 17.03 18.05 -2.62
CA PHE A 403 16.33 17.45 -3.73
C PHE A 403 17.24 17.45 -4.94
N LEU A 404 17.16 16.38 -5.73
CA LEU A 404 17.73 16.34 -7.06
C LEU A 404 16.66 16.78 -8.06
N ASP A 405 17.01 17.75 -8.89
CA ASP A 405 16.27 18.07 -10.10
C ASP A 405 16.46 16.93 -11.12
N VAL A 406 15.36 16.28 -11.49
CA VAL A 406 15.35 15.21 -12.50
C VAL A 406 14.49 15.57 -13.70
N GLN A 407 14.40 16.85 -14.04
CA GLN A 407 13.60 17.37 -15.16
C GLN A 407 13.93 16.69 -16.50
N ASN A 408 15.20 16.35 -16.72
CA ASN A 408 15.64 15.64 -17.94
C ASN A 408 15.18 14.18 -17.99
N MET A 409 14.78 13.60 -16.85
CA MET A 409 14.32 12.20 -16.77
C MET A 409 12.81 12.06 -17.01
N VAL A 410 12.03 13.08 -16.67
CA VAL A 410 10.57 13.06 -16.78
C VAL A 410 10.08 14.33 -17.44
N GLY A 411 9.54 14.18 -18.64
CA GLY A 411 8.89 15.29 -19.32
C GLY A 411 9.82 16.38 -19.86
N ASN A 412 11.14 16.32 -19.68
CA ASN A 412 12.08 17.31 -20.24
C ASN A 412 11.71 18.76 -19.86
N GLY A 413 11.57 19.02 -18.56
CA GLY A 413 11.26 20.36 -18.07
C GLY A 413 9.77 20.74 -18.10
N LYS A 414 8.86 19.76 -18.17
CA LYS A 414 7.41 20.00 -18.32
C LYS A 414 6.63 19.73 -17.06
N GLN A 415 5.47 20.37 -16.97
CA GLN A 415 4.62 20.31 -15.78
C GLN A 415 4.22 18.88 -15.43
N ILE A 416 4.45 18.52 -14.18
CA ILE A 416 3.94 17.29 -13.57
C ILE A 416 2.56 17.60 -13.02
N TYR A 417 1.55 17.04 -13.67
CA TYR A 417 0.14 17.32 -13.35
C TYR A 417 -0.45 16.34 -12.33
N GLY A 418 0.15 15.15 -12.22
CA GLY A 418 -0.29 14.11 -11.30
C GLY A 418 0.85 13.17 -10.95
N LEU A 419 1.00 12.88 -9.67
CA LEU A 419 1.83 11.79 -9.18
C LEU A 419 0.93 10.74 -8.53
N PHE A 420 1.19 9.48 -8.81
CA PHE A 420 0.42 8.39 -8.21
C PHE A 420 1.36 7.26 -7.79
N VAL A 421 1.19 6.81 -6.54
CA VAL A 421 1.94 5.69 -5.98
C VAL A 421 1.05 4.46 -5.94
N TYR A 422 1.57 3.36 -6.48
CA TYR A 422 0.97 2.03 -6.31
C TYR A 422 2.05 1.06 -5.85
N GLU A 423 1.89 0.54 -4.63
CA GLU A 423 2.89 -0.28 -3.96
C GLU A 423 4.23 0.49 -3.85
N LYS A 424 5.27 0.04 -4.57
CA LYS A 424 6.61 0.66 -4.62
C LYS A 424 6.91 1.26 -5.99
N ASN A 425 5.87 1.57 -6.75
CA ASN A 425 5.96 2.14 -8.08
C ASN A 425 5.38 3.54 -8.11
N LEU A 426 6.01 4.40 -8.91
CA LEU A 426 5.59 5.77 -9.13
C LEU A 426 5.15 5.95 -10.58
N TYR A 427 4.01 6.58 -10.75
CA TYR A 427 3.47 7.02 -12.03
C TYR A 427 3.44 8.54 -12.05
N ALA A 428 3.83 9.14 -13.16
CA ALA A 428 3.78 10.57 -13.37
C ALA A 428 3.00 10.91 -14.64
N ALA A 429 2.01 11.79 -14.49
CA ALA A 429 1.32 12.45 -15.60
C ALA A 429 2.09 13.72 -15.97
N VAL A 430 2.66 13.73 -17.16
CA VAL A 430 3.34 14.90 -17.72
C VAL A 430 2.39 15.59 -18.69
N LEU A 431 2.16 16.88 -18.47
CA LEU A 431 1.32 17.73 -19.30
C LEU A 431 2.11 18.93 -19.83
N CYS A 432 2.13 19.14 -21.15
CA CYS A 432 2.66 20.39 -21.70
C CYS A 432 1.57 21.46 -21.83
N SER A 433 1.37 22.23 -20.75
CA SER A 433 0.38 23.31 -20.68
C SER A 433 0.64 24.48 -21.66
N PHE A 434 1.88 24.64 -22.14
CA PHE A 434 2.32 25.77 -22.97
C PHE A 434 3.11 25.38 -24.23
N CYS A 435 3.04 24.14 -24.69
CA CYS A 435 3.61 23.82 -26.00
C CYS A 435 2.77 24.58 -27.04
N SER A 436 3.37 25.55 -27.73
CA SER A 436 2.77 26.20 -28.91
C SER A 436 2.42 25.11 -29.94
N ASP A 437 1.44 25.38 -30.81
CA ASP A 437 0.91 24.47 -31.85
C ASP A 437 1.91 24.04 -32.93
N ASP A 438 3.21 24.02 -32.63
CA ASP A 438 4.20 23.29 -33.42
C ASP A 438 3.91 21.79 -33.33
N ASN A 439 3.07 21.36 -34.27
CA ASN A 439 2.45 20.04 -34.40
C ASN A 439 3.44 18.86 -34.38
N ASN A 440 4.74 19.13 -34.50
CA ASN A 440 5.78 18.10 -34.54
C ASN A 440 6.43 17.78 -33.18
N LEU A 441 6.42 18.69 -32.20
CA LEU A 441 7.09 18.47 -30.90
C LEU A 441 6.14 17.99 -29.78
N LYS A 442 4.84 18.33 -29.87
CA LYS A 442 3.84 17.99 -28.83
C LYS A 442 3.72 16.48 -28.57
N LYS A 443 3.83 15.63 -29.59
CA LYS A 443 3.53 14.20 -29.48
C LYS A 443 4.58 13.38 -28.72
N GLN A 444 5.81 13.88 -28.57
CA GLN A 444 6.89 13.07 -28.01
C GLN A 444 7.06 13.18 -26.50
N ILE A 445 6.56 14.22 -25.85
CA ILE A 445 6.89 14.48 -24.44
C ILE A 445 5.70 14.19 -23.51
N ASP A 446 4.48 14.57 -23.89
CA ASP A 446 3.29 14.34 -23.06
C ASP A 446 3.04 12.85 -22.84
N GLY A 447 2.60 12.53 -21.63
CA GLY A 447 1.99 11.24 -21.35
C GLY A 447 2.35 10.64 -20.01
N LEU A 448 2.33 9.31 -19.98
CA LEU A 448 2.48 8.54 -18.76
C LEU A 448 3.91 8.04 -18.61
N TYR A 449 4.54 8.41 -17.51
CA TYR A 449 5.87 7.94 -17.11
C TYR A 449 5.75 7.03 -15.90
N TYR A 450 6.70 6.11 -15.77
CA TYR A 450 6.71 5.11 -14.72
C TYR A 450 8.12 4.83 -14.23
N ALA A 451 8.24 4.67 -12.92
CA ALA A 451 9.48 4.38 -12.23
C ALA A 451 9.24 3.37 -11.11
N LYS A 452 10.19 2.44 -10.92
CA LYS A 452 10.17 1.48 -9.81
C LYS A 452 11.20 1.86 -8.77
N GLN A 453 10.91 1.61 -7.51
CA GLN A 453 11.89 1.74 -6.44
C GLN A 453 13.12 0.84 -6.66
N GLU A 454 12.92 -0.41 -7.11
CA GLU A 454 13.98 -1.38 -7.37
C GLU A 454 14.96 -0.92 -8.47
N ASP A 455 14.46 -0.14 -9.43
CA ASP A 455 15.24 0.45 -10.52
C ASP A 455 15.79 1.83 -10.15
N GLN A 456 15.89 2.16 -8.85
CA GLN A 456 16.31 3.47 -8.34
C GLN A 456 15.53 4.63 -8.97
N PHE A 457 14.24 4.40 -9.22
CA PHE A 457 13.33 5.34 -9.87
C PHE A 457 13.78 5.84 -11.25
N LYS A 458 14.47 5.01 -12.04
CA LYS A 458 14.72 5.30 -13.47
C LYS A 458 13.40 5.33 -14.24
N PHE A 459 12.98 6.51 -14.64
CA PHE A 459 11.72 6.71 -15.36
C PHE A 459 11.78 6.17 -16.79
N LYS A 460 10.68 5.53 -17.19
CA LYS A 460 10.42 5.07 -18.55
C LYS A 460 9.08 5.63 -18.99
N LYS A 461 9.04 6.19 -20.20
CA LYS A 461 7.77 6.58 -20.81
C LYS A 461 6.99 5.32 -21.19
N ILE A 462 5.80 5.13 -20.61
CA ILE A 462 4.91 4.03 -20.96
C ILE A 462 4.15 4.35 -22.24
N MET A 463 3.61 5.57 -22.32
CA MET A 463 2.66 5.95 -23.36
C MET A 463 2.75 7.45 -23.66
N SER A 464 2.72 7.80 -24.94
CA SER A 464 2.40 9.16 -25.37
C SER A 464 0.89 9.35 -25.38
N ILE A 465 0.40 10.26 -24.54
CA ILE A 465 -1.02 10.58 -24.45
C ILE A 465 -1.15 12.08 -24.16
N THR A 466 -1.96 12.76 -24.96
CA THR A 466 -2.18 14.20 -24.83
C THR A 466 -3.19 14.47 -23.72
N ASN A 467 -3.01 15.60 -23.01
CA ASN A 467 -3.93 16.06 -21.97
C ASN A 467 -4.19 15.00 -20.88
N LEU A 468 -3.15 14.30 -20.41
CA LEU A 468 -3.27 13.39 -19.27
C LEU A 468 -3.39 14.19 -17.97
N MET A 469 -4.53 14.08 -17.31
CA MET A 469 -4.90 14.91 -16.15
C MET A 469 -5.10 14.09 -14.87
N GLY A 470 -5.51 12.82 -15.01
CA GLY A 470 -5.75 11.92 -13.89
C GLY A 470 -5.07 10.58 -14.11
N ILE A 471 -4.49 10.02 -13.04
CA ILE A 471 -3.99 8.64 -13.02
C ILE A 471 -4.51 7.97 -11.76
N SER A 472 -4.92 6.71 -11.88
CA SER A 472 -5.16 5.84 -10.74
C SER A 472 -4.85 4.40 -11.09
N VAL A 473 -4.53 3.56 -10.10
CA VAL A 473 -4.31 2.13 -10.31
C VAL A 473 -5.25 1.33 -9.42
N SER A 474 -5.97 0.38 -10.00
CA SER A 474 -6.79 -0.58 -9.24
C SER A 474 -7.03 -1.87 -10.03
N GLY A 475 -7.05 -2.99 -9.33
CA GLY A 475 -7.35 -4.30 -9.91
C GLY A 475 -6.45 -4.68 -11.09
N GLY A 476 -5.15 -4.35 -11.00
CA GLY A 476 -4.16 -4.60 -12.07
C GLY A 476 -4.30 -3.71 -13.31
N LYS A 477 -5.10 -2.64 -13.23
CA LYS A 477 -5.31 -1.68 -14.31
C LYS A 477 -4.80 -0.30 -13.94
N VAL A 478 -4.21 0.40 -14.91
CA VAL A 478 -3.86 1.82 -14.80
C VAL A 478 -4.90 2.63 -15.55
N PHE A 479 -5.68 3.42 -14.84
CA PHE A 479 -6.71 4.30 -15.37
C PHE A 479 -6.13 5.68 -15.68
N LEU A 480 -6.48 6.23 -16.84
CA LEU A 480 -5.95 7.46 -17.40
C LEU A 480 -7.12 8.40 -17.75
N GLY A 481 -7.15 9.53 -17.08
CA GLY A 481 -8.15 10.58 -17.29
C GLY A 481 -7.60 11.63 -18.24
N THR A 482 -8.33 11.91 -19.31
CA THR A 482 -7.94 12.91 -20.31
C THR A 482 -9.07 13.88 -20.63
N SER A 483 -8.76 14.92 -21.39
CA SER A 483 -9.77 15.78 -22.02
C SER A 483 -10.66 15.05 -23.04
N TYR A 484 -10.34 13.80 -23.40
CA TYR A 484 -11.06 12.98 -24.37
C TYR A 484 -11.77 11.78 -23.75
N GLY A 485 -11.59 11.54 -22.44
CA GLY A 485 -12.39 10.59 -21.67
C GLY A 485 -11.54 9.79 -20.71
N LEU A 486 -12.10 8.66 -20.29
CA LEU A 486 -11.40 7.64 -19.54
C LEU A 486 -10.78 6.62 -20.50
N GLN A 487 -9.52 6.32 -20.25
CA GLN A 487 -8.76 5.25 -20.86
C GLN A 487 -8.19 4.35 -19.77
N TYR A 488 -7.86 3.09 -20.09
CA TYR A 488 -7.11 2.25 -19.15
C TYR A 488 -6.14 1.30 -19.86
N LEU A 489 -5.11 0.92 -19.12
CA LEU A 489 -4.12 -0.08 -19.47
C LEU A 489 -4.29 -1.29 -18.55
N THR A 490 -4.12 -2.49 -19.11
CA THR A 490 -4.02 -3.72 -18.32
C THR A 490 -2.57 -4.13 -18.20
N ALA A 491 -2.14 -4.53 -17.01
CA ALA A 491 -0.85 -5.18 -16.82
C ALA A 491 -0.97 -6.65 -17.28
N GLU A 492 -0.29 -7.03 -18.37
CA GLU A 492 -0.15 -8.43 -18.80
C GLU A 492 0.98 -9.17 -18.05
#